data_AF-A0A426QG76-F1
#
_entry.id   AF-A0A426QG76-F1
#
_cell.length_a   1.000
_cell.length_b   1.000
_cell.length_c   1.000
_cell.angle_alpha   90.00
_cell.angle_beta   90.00
_cell.angle_gamma   90.00
#
_symmetry.space_group_name_H-M   'P 1'
#
loop_
_entity.id
_entity.type
_entity.pdbx_description
1 polymer ?
#
loop_
_entity_poly.entity_id
_entity_poly.type
_entity_poly.pdbx_seq_one_letter_code
_entity_poly.pdbx_strand_id
1 'polypeptide(L)'
;MEEARRIHDYLPISYANREEESYIRFLWDAFETNYNTEKYEFANLAFHLLYMSFVCFSVWQIRAVRRADFDKAMVGFQSDVENKLASADTPFKFFENLKESAIFRFIKLVGCDNQQVGEFSKFVKQRNRIAHPSGTVFFNSKENIDEQIEKIMGEIDNIQGHMTPVLHDCLSTFLEQNADPEEWEYSLPKDQIDAALVHAHYFSRKDIDACLGFDISTFDGRADSASIRELFDAFQEAYRTDAED
;
A
#
# COMPACT_ATOMS: atom_id res chain seq x y z
N MET A 1 6.36 10.65 17.31
CA MET A 1 5.59 11.55 16.38
C MET A 1 6.21 11.66 14.99
N GLU A 2 7.49 12.07 14.84
CA GLU A 2 8.13 12.19 13.51
C GLU A 2 8.09 10.86 12.74
N GLU A 3 8.48 9.78 13.42
CA GLU A 3 8.41 8.43 12.87
C GLU A 3 7.01 8.04 12.37
N ALA A 4 5.95 8.49 13.05
CA ALA A 4 4.59 8.20 12.66
C ALA A 4 4.19 8.91 11.36
N ARG A 5 4.75 10.10 11.08
CA ARG A 5 4.42 10.89 9.87
C ARG A 5 4.87 10.20 8.60
N ARG A 6 5.95 9.41 8.67
CA ARG A 6 6.45 8.60 7.55
C ARG A 6 5.37 7.72 6.94
N ILE A 7 4.32 7.32 7.67
CA ILE A 7 3.23 6.48 7.13
C ILE A 7 2.56 7.11 5.90
N HIS A 8 2.54 8.44 5.79
CA HIS A 8 1.97 9.13 4.63
C HIS A 8 2.74 8.84 3.34
N ASP A 9 4.03 8.51 3.41
CA ASP A 9 4.82 8.14 2.25
C ASP A 9 4.46 6.74 1.69
N TYR A 10 3.78 5.92 2.49
CA TYR A 10 3.35 4.55 2.14
C TYR A 10 1.85 4.47 1.83
N LEU A 11 1.11 5.55 2.05
CA LEU A 11 -0.31 5.64 1.69
C LEU A 11 -0.46 6.27 0.30
N PRO A 12 -1.56 5.99 -0.42
CA PRO A 12 -1.74 6.50 -1.78
C PRO A 12 -1.64 8.02 -1.85
N ILE A 13 -0.96 8.55 -2.86
CA ILE A 13 -0.92 9.99 -3.14
C ILE A 13 -2.27 10.47 -3.68
N SER A 14 -2.98 9.58 -4.39
CA SER A 14 -4.30 9.84 -4.95
C SER A 14 -5.24 8.68 -4.63
N TYR A 15 -6.45 8.99 -4.20
CA TYR A 15 -7.49 8.02 -3.84
C TYR A 15 -8.59 8.03 -4.90
N ALA A 16 -9.22 6.88 -5.15
CA ALA A 16 -10.28 6.75 -6.14
C ALA A 16 -11.51 7.64 -5.83
N ASN A 17 -11.75 7.92 -4.55
CA ASN A 17 -12.85 8.79 -4.14
C ASN A 17 -12.51 9.56 -2.85
N ARG A 18 -13.31 10.61 -2.61
CA ARG A 18 -13.14 11.52 -1.46
C ARG A 18 -13.44 10.85 -0.11
N GLU A 19 -14.24 9.78 -0.10
CA GLU A 19 -14.58 9.08 1.14
C GLU A 19 -13.36 8.31 1.68
N GLU A 20 -12.60 7.65 0.81
CA GLU A 20 -11.34 6.98 1.14
C GLU A 20 -10.31 7.96 1.70
N GLU A 21 -10.08 9.08 1.01
CA GLU A 21 -9.17 10.14 1.49
C GLU A 21 -9.62 10.71 2.84
N SER A 22 -10.92 10.96 2.99
CA SER A 22 -11.48 11.48 4.24
C SER A 22 -11.37 10.49 5.39
N TYR A 23 -11.46 9.19 5.11
CA TYR A 23 -11.24 8.13 6.10
C TYR A 23 -9.79 8.11 6.58
N ILE A 24 -8.81 8.15 5.66
CA ILE A 24 -7.40 8.20 6.03
C ILE A 24 -7.07 9.46 6.85
N ARG A 25 -7.55 10.62 6.41
CA ARG A 25 -7.39 11.88 7.15
C ARG A 25 -8.01 11.80 8.54
N PHE A 26 -9.22 11.25 8.66
CA PHE A 26 -9.87 11.03 9.96
C PHE A 26 -9.04 10.15 10.89
N LEU A 27 -8.45 9.06 10.39
CA LEU A 27 -7.58 8.20 11.19
C LEU A 27 -6.32 8.92 11.66
N TRP A 28 -5.69 9.71 10.79
CA TRP A 28 -4.54 10.54 11.15
C TRP A 28 -4.89 11.58 12.21
N ASP A 29 -5.98 12.34 12.02
CA ASP A 29 -6.43 13.36 12.97
C ASP A 29 -6.73 12.75 14.34
N ALA A 30 -7.35 11.56 14.35
CA ALA A 30 -7.61 10.80 15.57
C ALA A 30 -6.30 10.36 16.24
N PHE A 31 -5.33 9.88 15.48
CA PHE A 31 -4.00 9.54 16.00
C PHE A 31 -3.31 10.76 16.61
N GLU A 32 -3.16 11.84 15.84
CA GLU A 32 -2.44 13.04 16.26
C GLU A 32 -3.08 13.69 17.49
N THR A 33 -4.41 13.82 17.51
CA THR A 33 -5.15 14.37 18.65
C THR A 33 -4.95 13.54 19.90
N ASN A 34 -5.09 12.21 19.82
CA ASN A 34 -4.93 11.34 20.98
C ASN A 34 -3.48 11.28 21.45
N TYR A 35 -2.51 11.29 20.53
CA TYR A 35 -1.10 11.30 20.86
C TYR A 35 -0.71 12.60 21.60
N ASN A 36 -1.14 13.76 21.09
CA ASN A 36 -0.84 15.07 21.68
C ASN A 36 -1.57 15.33 23.01
N THR A 37 -2.68 14.63 23.25
CA THR A 37 -3.41 14.68 24.52
C THR A 37 -3.06 13.54 25.47
N GLU A 38 -1.96 12.83 25.20
CA GLU A 38 -1.41 11.74 26.03
C GLU A 38 -2.36 10.52 26.19
N LYS A 39 -3.35 10.41 25.31
CA LYS A 39 -4.27 9.26 25.21
C LYS A 39 -3.67 8.17 24.32
N TYR A 40 -2.48 7.69 24.68
CA TYR A 40 -1.66 6.84 23.81
C TYR A 40 -2.31 5.51 23.44
N GLU A 41 -3.13 4.92 24.31
CA GLU A 41 -3.90 3.71 24.01
C GLU A 41 -4.80 3.89 22.76
N PHE A 42 -5.49 5.04 22.68
CA PHE A 42 -6.35 5.39 21.55
C PHE A 42 -5.56 5.87 20.34
N ALA A 43 -4.42 6.54 20.56
CA ALA A 43 -3.49 6.86 19.48
C ALA A 43 -3.03 5.57 18.78
N ASN A 44 -2.62 4.55 19.53
CA ASN A 44 -2.24 3.25 18.96
C ASN A 44 -3.36 2.61 18.14
N LEU A 45 -4.61 2.71 18.58
CA LEU A 45 -5.75 2.17 17.83
C LEU A 45 -5.92 2.86 16.48
N ALA A 46 -5.85 4.19 16.44
CA ALA A 46 -5.93 4.96 15.20
C ALA A 46 -4.75 4.66 14.27
N PHE A 47 -3.52 4.59 14.81
CA PHE A 47 -2.33 4.25 14.03
C PHE A 47 -2.36 2.83 13.49
N HIS A 48 -2.89 1.87 14.26
CA HIS A 48 -3.11 0.51 13.78
C HIS A 48 -4.05 0.46 12.58
N LEU A 49 -5.11 1.28 12.56
CA LEU A 49 -6.01 1.34 11.41
C LEU A 49 -5.31 1.93 10.17
N LEU A 50 -4.41 2.90 10.33
CA LEU A 50 -3.57 3.38 9.22
C LEU A 50 -2.66 2.26 8.68
N TYR A 51 -2.04 1.47 9.57
CA TYR A 51 -1.27 0.29 9.17
C TYR A 51 -2.12 -0.73 8.40
N MET A 52 -3.34 -1.03 8.86
CA MET A 52 -4.23 -1.94 8.15
C MET A 52 -4.68 -1.36 6.80
N SER A 53 -4.85 -0.04 6.68
CA SER A 53 -5.12 0.62 5.40
C SER A 53 -3.97 0.43 4.41
N PHE A 54 -2.71 0.63 4.84
CA PHE A 54 -1.53 0.34 4.02
C PHE A 54 -1.55 -1.11 3.51
N VAL A 55 -1.73 -2.09 4.41
CA VAL A 55 -1.80 -3.51 4.03
C VAL A 55 -2.93 -3.78 3.02
N CYS A 56 -4.07 -3.11 3.17
CA CYS A 56 -5.19 -3.20 2.23
C CYS A 56 -4.80 -2.73 0.82
N PHE A 57 -4.13 -1.59 0.71
CA PHE A 57 -3.66 -1.07 -0.57
C PHE A 57 -2.59 -2.00 -1.18
N SER A 58 -1.64 -2.51 -0.39
CA SER A 58 -0.66 -3.47 -0.90
C SER A 58 -1.31 -4.74 -1.46
N VAL A 59 -2.30 -5.30 -0.75
CA VAL A 59 -3.03 -6.49 -1.23
C VAL A 59 -3.89 -6.17 -2.45
N TRP A 60 -4.44 -4.96 -2.53
CA TRP A 60 -5.15 -4.49 -3.72
C TRP A 60 -4.23 -4.42 -4.94
N GLN A 61 -3.02 -3.87 -4.79
CA GLN A 61 -2.01 -3.82 -5.84
C GLN A 61 -1.61 -5.24 -6.31
N ILE A 62 -1.40 -6.18 -5.37
CA ILE A 62 -1.17 -7.60 -5.72
C ILE A 62 -2.33 -8.15 -6.56
N ARG A 63 -3.58 -7.90 -6.15
CA ARG A 63 -4.78 -8.35 -6.88
C ARG A 63 -4.84 -7.75 -8.29
N ALA A 64 -4.53 -6.46 -8.43
CA ALA A 64 -4.60 -5.74 -9.70
C ALA A 64 -3.57 -6.29 -10.69
N VAL A 65 -2.33 -6.48 -10.25
CA VAL A 65 -1.20 -6.86 -11.11
C VAL A 65 -1.12 -8.37 -11.35
N ARG A 66 -1.32 -9.17 -10.30
CA ARG A 66 -1.15 -10.63 -10.32
C ARG A 66 -2.47 -11.36 -10.15
N ARG A 67 -3.49 -10.94 -10.91
CA ARG A 67 -4.88 -11.40 -10.72
C ARG A 67 -5.02 -12.93 -10.70
N ALA A 68 -4.38 -13.62 -11.63
CA ALA A 68 -4.47 -15.08 -11.72
C ALA A 68 -3.93 -15.79 -10.47
N ASP A 69 -2.87 -15.27 -9.86
CA ASP A 69 -2.30 -15.87 -8.64
C ASP A 69 -3.09 -15.46 -7.39
N PHE A 70 -3.64 -14.24 -7.38
CA PHE A 70 -4.60 -13.82 -6.37
C PHE A 70 -5.84 -14.73 -6.35
N ASP A 71 -6.42 -15.03 -7.52
CA ASP A 71 -7.56 -15.94 -7.65
C ASP A 71 -7.22 -17.36 -7.17
N LYS A 72 -6.03 -17.88 -7.52
CA LYS A 72 -5.55 -19.17 -6.99
C LYS A 72 -5.34 -19.15 -5.47
N ALA A 73 -4.87 -18.05 -4.90
CA ALA A 73 -4.67 -17.92 -3.46
C ALA A 73 -5.99 -17.93 -2.66
N MET A 74 -7.12 -17.66 -3.32
CA MET A 74 -8.45 -17.78 -2.74
C MET A 74 -8.98 -19.23 -2.72
N VAL A 75 -8.30 -20.18 -3.37
CA VAL A 75 -8.71 -21.60 -3.34
C VAL A 75 -8.71 -22.11 -1.89
N GLY A 76 -9.89 -22.51 -1.42
CA GLY A 76 -10.11 -22.99 -0.05
C GLY A 76 -10.75 -21.97 0.89
N PHE A 77 -11.01 -20.74 0.44
CA PHE A 77 -11.98 -19.87 1.11
C PHE A 77 -13.41 -20.39 0.90
N GLN A 78 -14.34 -19.96 1.75
CA GLN A 78 -15.76 -20.22 1.51
C GLN A 78 -16.21 -19.45 0.27
N SER A 79 -17.12 -20.01 -0.52
CA SER A 79 -17.52 -19.45 -1.83
C SER A 79 -18.11 -18.05 -1.72
N ASP A 80 -18.78 -17.73 -0.62
CA ASP A 80 -19.29 -16.38 -0.36
C ASP A 80 -18.15 -15.37 -0.13
N VAL A 81 -17.10 -15.76 0.60
CA VAL A 81 -15.92 -14.92 0.83
C VAL A 81 -15.16 -14.71 -0.48
N GLU A 82 -14.91 -15.78 -1.24
CA GLU A 82 -14.25 -15.73 -2.55
C GLU A 82 -14.96 -14.78 -3.51
N ASN A 83 -16.28 -14.94 -3.68
CA ASN A 83 -17.08 -14.10 -4.57
C ASN A 83 -17.02 -12.61 -4.19
N LYS A 84 -17.03 -12.30 -2.88
CA LYS A 84 -16.98 -10.90 -2.41
C LYS A 84 -15.59 -10.29 -2.56
N LEU A 85 -14.52 -11.06 -2.37
CA LEU A 85 -13.16 -10.59 -2.63
C LEU A 85 -12.91 -10.39 -4.12
N ALA A 86 -13.40 -11.31 -4.95
CA ALA A 86 -13.30 -11.22 -6.40
C ALA A 86 -14.02 -9.99 -6.96
N SER A 87 -15.20 -9.67 -6.41
CA SER A 87 -16.06 -8.55 -6.83
C SER A 87 -15.84 -7.25 -6.06
N ALA A 88 -14.88 -7.18 -5.14
CA ALA A 88 -14.53 -5.95 -4.44
C ALA A 88 -14.11 -4.86 -5.43
N ASP A 89 -14.68 -3.68 -5.27
CA ASP A 89 -14.47 -2.46 -6.08
C ASP A 89 -13.65 -1.39 -5.34
N THR A 90 -13.31 -1.61 -4.07
CA THR A 90 -12.40 -0.78 -3.27
C THR A 90 -11.55 -1.66 -2.33
N PRO A 91 -10.31 -1.27 -2.01
CA PRO A 91 -9.44 -1.95 -1.05
C PRO A 91 -10.11 -2.20 0.32
N PHE A 92 -10.96 -1.29 0.79
CA PHE A 92 -11.54 -1.36 2.13
C PHE A 92 -12.63 -2.45 2.28
N LYS A 93 -13.25 -2.89 1.18
CA LYS A 93 -14.25 -3.98 1.20
C LYS A 93 -13.64 -5.35 1.53
N PHE A 94 -12.32 -5.48 1.55
CA PHE A 94 -11.66 -6.71 2.02
C PHE A 94 -12.00 -7.00 3.49
N PHE A 95 -12.03 -5.99 4.37
CA PHE A 95 -12.30 -6.19 5.80
C PHE A 95 -13.78 -6.41 6.13
N GLU A 96 -14.71 -6.09 5.22
CA GLU A 96 -16.11 -6.48 5.39
C GLU A 96 -16.30 -8.01 5.37
N ASN A 97 -15.37 -8.72 4.74
CA ASN A 97 -15.54 -10.13 4.38
C ASN A 97 -14.40 -11.03 4.88
N LEU A 98 -13.28 -10.44 5.31
CA LEU A 98 -12.15 -11.14 5.89
C LEU A 98 -11.91 -10.71 7.33
N LYS A 99 -11.52 -11.68 8.15
CA LYS A 99 -10.83 -11.38 9.42
C LYS A 99 -9.53 -10.65 9.10
N GLU A 100 -9.20 -9.63 9.87
CA GLU A 100 -8.01 -8.80 9.62
C GLU A 100 -6.72 -9.61 9.47
N SER A 101 -6.49 -10.63 10.30
CA SER A 101 -5.28 -11.46 10.19
C SER A 101 -5.22 -12.32 8.92
N ALA A 102 -6.37 -12.57 8.26
CA ALA A 102 -6.43 -13.38 7.05
C ALA A 102 -5.91 -12.63 5.82
N ILE A 103 -5.97 -11.28 5.81
CA ILE A 103 -5.51 -10.46 4.67
C ILE A 103 -4.01 -10.68 4.41
N PHE A 104 -3.22 -10.86 5.46
CA PHE A 104 -1.77 -11.08 5.36
C PHE A 104 -1.39 -12.37 4.64
N ARG A 105 -2.33 -13.32 4.44
CA ARG A 105 -2.06 -14.52 3.64
C ARG A 105 -1.77 -14.18 2.18
N PHE A 106 -2.32 -13.09 1.66
CA PHE A 106 -2.07 -12.63 0.29
C PHE A 106 -0.67 -12.03 0.12
N ILE A 107 -0.04 -11.54 1.19
CA ILE A 107 1.35 -11.04 1.16
C ILE A 107 2.36 -12.17 0.81
N LYS A 108 1.97 -13.44 0.94
CA LYS A 108 2.80 -14.56 0.46
C LYS A 108 2.98 -14.56 -1.06
N LEU A 109 2.09 -13.91 -1.80
CA LEU A 109 2.19 -13.75 -3.26
C LEU A 109 3.34 -12.84 -3.69
N VAL A 110 3.96 -12.14 -2.73
CA VAL A 110 5.16 -11.34 -2.95
C VAL A 110 6.43 -11.94 -2.35
N GLY A 111 6.39 -13.23 -2.00
CA GLY A 111 7.56 -13.99 -1.56
C GLY A 111 7.73 -14.10 -0.05
N CYS A 112 6.80 -13.55 0.74
CA CYS A 112 6.85 -13.67 2.20
C CYS A 112 6.53 -15.09 2.70
N ASP A 113 7.31 -15.56 3.67
CA ASP A 113 7.09 -16.85 4.32
C ASP A 113 6.04 -16.79 5.45
N ASN A 114 5.76 -17.94 6.08
CA ASN A 114 4.80 -18.01 7.19
C ASN A 114 5.25 -17.27 8.44
N GLN A 115 6.56 -17.16 8.69
CA GLN A 115 7.11 -16.47 9.84
C GLN A 115 6.90 -14.97 9.67
N GLN A 116 7.27 -14.41 8.52
CA GLN A 116 7.06 -13.01 8.17
C GLN A 116 5.59 -12.61 8.23
N VAL A 117 4.69 -13.42 7.63
CA VAL A 117 3.24 -13.21 7.75
C VAL A 117 2.75 -13.26 9.21
N GLY A 118 3.34 -14.15 10.02
CA GLY A 118 3.11 -14.21 11.46
C GLY A 118 3.47 -12.91 12.16
N GLU A 119 4.64 -12.35 11.85
CA GLU A 119 5.11 -11.06 12.38
C GLU A 119 4.21 -9.91 11.95
N PHE A 120 3.83 -9.80 10.68
CA PHE A 120 2.95 -8.72 10.20
C PHE A 120 1.56 -8.76 10.88
N SER A 121 1.03 -9.96 11.11
CA SER A 121 -0.27 -10.15 11.76
C SER A 121 -0.25 -9.99 13.30
N LYS A 122 0.93 -9.89 13.93
CA LYS A 122 1.06 -9.79 15.40
C LYS A 122 0.34 -8.57 15.96
N PHE A 123 0.36 -7.45 15.21
CA PHE A 123 -0.26 -6.20 15.63
C PHE A 123 -1.79 -6.27 15.69
N VAL A 124 -2.43 -7.11 14.88
CA VAL A 124 -3.88 -7.37 14.96
C VAL A 124 -4.21 -8.01 16.32
N LYS A 125 -3.43 -9.02 16.73
CA LYS A 125 -3.62 -9.69 18.03
C LYS A 125 -3.34 -8.74 19.20
N GLN A 126 -2.28 -7.94 19.09
CA GLN A 126 -1.92 -6.95 20.10
C GLN A 126 -3.04 -5.90 20.26
N ARG A 127 -3.53 -5.34 19.15
CA ARG A 127 -4.65 -4.39 19.15
C ARG A 127 -5.89 -4.98 19.79
N ASN A 128 -6.26 -6.22 19.46
CA ASN A 128 -7.43 -6.87 20.07
C ASN A 128 -7.30 -6.93 21.59
N ARG A 129 -6.11 -7.25 22.13
CA ARG A 129 -5.86 -7.26 23.58
C ARG A 129 -6.02 -5.88 24.22
N ILE A 130 -5.57 -4.83 23.54
CA ILE A 130 -5.66 -3.43 23.98
C ILE A 130 -7.12 -2.94 23.98
N ALA A 131 -7.88 -3.25 22.93
CA ALA A 131 -9.26 -2.82 22.79
C ALA A 131 -10.25 -3.57 23.71
N HIS A 132 -9.83 -4.69 24.31
CA HIS A 132 -10.66 -5.43 25.27
C HIS A 132 -10.80 -4.66 26.59
N PRO A 133 -12.00 -4.62 27.20
CA PRO A 133 -12.25 -3.95 28.47
C PRO A 133 -11.67 -4.74 29.65
N SER A 134 -10.34 -4.85 29.70
CA SER A 134 -9.58 -5.62 30.68
C SER A 134 -9.15 -4.78 31.89
N GLY A 135 -9.36 -3.46 31.84
CA GLY A 135 -8.87 -2.50 32.85
C GLY A 135 -7.36 -2.28 32.84
N THR A 136 -6.63 -2.89 31.89
CA THR A 136 -5.18 -2.69 31.71
C THR A 136 -4.94 -1.64 30.63
N VAL A 137 -4.08 -0.66 30.93
CA VAL A 137 -3.58 0.33 29.95
C VAL A 137 -2.15 -0.07 29.61
N PHE A 138 -1.89 -0.36 28.34
CA PHE A 138 -0.58 -0.82 27.85
C PHE A 138 0.32 0.34 27.45
N PHE A 139 -0.26 1.44 26.97
CA PHE A 139 0.48 2.63 26.55
C PHE A 139 0.19 3.77 27.52
N ASN A 140 0.98 3.83 28.59
CA ASN A 140 0.84 4.84 29.65
C ASN A 140 1.96 5.90 29.61
N SER A 141 2.87 5.80 28.66
CA SER A 141 4.01 6.70 28.47
C SER A 141 4.25 6.93 26.99
N LYS A 142 4.86 8.08 26.66
CA LYS A 142 5.22 8.43 25.29
C LYS A 142 6.22 7.43 24.71
N GLU A 143 7.16 6.98 25.54
CA GLU A 143 8.19 6.04 25.15
C GLU A 143 7.60 4.71 24.67
N ASN A 144 6.54 4.20 25.33
CA ASN A 144 5.92 2.93 24.93
C ASN A 144 5.18 3.03 23.59
N ILE A 145 4.52 4.17 23.31
CA ILE A 145 3.82 4.34 22.02
C ILE A 145 4.81 4.63 20.90
N ASP A 146 5.87 5.40 21.13
CA ASP A 146 6.90 5.67 20.12
C ASP A 146 7.62 4.36 19.74
N GLU A 147 7.98 3.50 20.71
CA GLU A 147 8.56 2.17 20.43
C GLU A 147 7.60 1.27 19.62
N GLN A 148 6.29 1.37 19.88
CA GLN A 148 5.29 0.62 19.12
C GLN A 148 5.13 1.13 17.68
N ILE A 149 5.17 2.45 17.49
CA ILE A 149 5.13 3.08 16.16
C ILE A 149 6.35 2.65 15.35
N GLU A 150 7.55 2.72 15.93
CA GLU A 150 8.80 2.28 15.28
C GLU A 150 8.71 0.82 14.81
N LYS A 151 8.15 -0.07 15.65
CA LYS A 151 7.94 -1.48 15.27
C LYS A 151 6.96 -1.64 14.10
N ILE A 152 5.86 -0.88 14.10
CA ILE A 152 4.87 -0.93 13.02
C ILE A 152 5.48 -0.39 11.72
N MET A 153 6.19 0.74 11.79
CA MET A 153 6.87 1.34 10.63
C MET A 153 7.94 0.40 10.06
N GLY A 154 8.70 -0.29 10.90
CA GLY A 154 9.65 -1.30 10.46
C GLY A 154 8.98 -2.47 9.70
N GLU A 155 7.78 -2.91 10.10
CA GLU A 155 7.05 -3.92 9.33
C GLU A 155 6.44 -3.36 8.03
N ILE A 156 6.04 -2.08 8.01
CA ILE A 156 5.63 -1.39 6.78
C ILE A 156 6.80 -1.37 5.78
N ASP A 157 8.00 -1.01 6.23
CA ASP A 157 9.23 -1.05 5.43
C ASP A 157 9.51 -2.45 4.87
N ASN A 158 9.36 -3.47 5.71
CA ASN A 158 9.54 -4.87 5.29
C ASN A 158 8.55 -5.27 4.20
N ILE A 159 7.26 -4.97 4.37
CA ILE A 159 6.22 -5.27 3.38
C ILE A 159 6.51 -4.51 2.07
N GLN A 160 6.83 -3.22 2.16
CA GLN A 160 7.16 -2.38 1.01
C GLN A 160 8.33 -2.96 0.19
N GLY A 161 9.38 -3.43 0.86
CA GLY A 161 10.51 -4.08 0.19
C GLY A 161 10.08 -5.28 -0.66
N HIS A 162 9.21 -6.14 -0.12
CA HIS A 162 8.66 -7.29 -0.84
C HIS A 162 7.68 -6.90 -1.96
N MET A 163 7.05 -5.73 -1.89
CA MET A 163 6.15 -5.25 -2.95
C MET A 163 6.88 -4.85 -4.24
N THR A 164 8.19 -4.56 -4.18
CA THR A 164 8.99 -4.07 -5.33
C THR A 164 8.75 -4.85 -6.63
N PRO A 165 8.79 -6.20 -6.67
CA PRO A 165 8.54 -6.93 -7.90
C PRO A 165 7.12 -6.73 -8.47
N VAL A 166 6.10 -6.58 -7.62
CA VAL A 166 4.72 -6.31 -8.07
C VAL A 166 4.61 -4.91 -8.65
N LEU A 167 5.29 -3.93 -8.04
CA LEU A 167 5.32 -2.56 -8.52
C LEU A 167 6.05 -2.46 -9.86
N HIS A 168 7.16 -3.18 -10.02
CA HIS A 168 7.89 -3.30 -11.28
C HIS A 168 7.06 -3.98 -12.37
N ASP A 169 6.35 -5.07 -12.05
CA ASP A 169 5.41 -5.73 -12.98
C ASP A 169 4.30 -4.75 -13.43
N CYS A 170 3.77 -3.95 -12.49
CA CYS A 170 2.75 -2.93 -12.76
C CYS A 170 3.28 -1.86 -13.72
N LEU A 171 4.44 -1.28 -13.42
CA LEU A 171 5.07 -0.26 -14.26
C LEU A 171 5.41 -0.82 -15.64
N SER A 172 6.01 -2.00 -15.71
CA SER A 172 6.33 -2.68 -16.97
C SER A 172 5.09 -2.84 -17.84
N THR A 173 4.00 -3.34 -17.27
CA THR A 173 2.73 -3.53 -17.98
C THR A 173 2.16 -2.20 -18.48
N PHE A 174 2.19 -1.15 -17.64
CA PHE A 174 1.76 0.18 -18.03
C PHE A 174 2.58 0.73 -19.21
N LEU A 175 3.91 0.65 -19.14
CA LEU A 175 4.79 1.13 -20.20
C LEU A 175 4.54 0.41 -21.53
N GLU A 176 4.36 -0.91 -21.50
CA GLU A 176 4.04 -1.70 -22.70
C GLU A 176 2.69 -1.32 -23.31
N GLN A 177 1.66 -1.17 -22.49
CA GLN A 177 0.30 -0.85 -22.94
C GLN A 177 0.16 0.60 -23.42
N ASN A 178 1.09 1.48 -23.04
CA ASN A 178 1.07 2.90 -23.36
C ASN A 178 2.28 3.30 -24.24
N ALA A 179 2.86 2.34 -24.96
CA ALA A 179 4.00 2.60 -25.83
C ALA A 179 3.63 3.46 -27.06
N ASP A 180 2.36 3.50 -27.45
CA ASP A 180 1.85 4.37 -28.51
C ASP A 180 1.09 5.58 -27.93
N PRO A 181 1.63 6.81 -28.04
CA PRO A 181 0.95 8.02 -27.58
C PRO A 181 -0.39 8.31 -28.27
N GLU A 182 -0.66 7.75 -29.45
CA GLU A 182 -1.94 7.92 -30.13
C GLU A 182 -3.08 7.15 -29.44
N GLU A 183 -2.74 6.13 -28.63
CA GLU A 183 -3.69 5.31 -27.88
C GLU A 183 -3.94 5.82 -26.44
N TRP A 184 -3.25 6.88 -26.01
CA TRP A 184 -3.38 7.40 -24.65
C TRP A 184 -4.78 7.97 -24.37
N GLU A 185 -5.23 7.78 -23.13
CA GLU A 185 -6.46 8.39 -22.63
C GLU A 185 -6.29 9.89 -22.38
N TYR A 186 -5.06 10.32 -22.06
CA TYR A 186 -4.70 11.70 -21.77
C TYR A 186 -3.58 12.18 -22.69
N SER A 187 -3.71 13.39 -23.23
CA SER A 187 -2.78 13.92 -24.24
C SER A 187 -1.42 14.35 -23.69
N LEU A 188 -1.32 14.59 -22.38
CA LEU A 188 -0.07 14.95 -21.72
C LEU A 188 0.53 13.71 -21.02
N PRO A 189 1.84 13.43 -21.20
CA PRO A 189 2.48 12.27 -20.57
C PRO A 189 2.28 12.23 -19.05
N LYS A 190 2.40 13.40 -18.38
CA LYS A 190 2.19 13.50 -16.94
C LYS A 190 0.78 13.10 -16.54
N ASP A 191 -0.24 13.57 -17.25
CA ASP A 191 -1.64 13.25 -16.94
C ASP A 191 -1.93 11.77 -17.19
N GLN A 192 -1.35 11.19 -18.26
CA GLN A 192 -1.43 9.76 -18.53
C GLN A 192 -0.83 8.94 -17.38
N ILE A 193 0.36 9.32 -16.91
CA ILE A 193 1.02 8.65 -15.78
C ILE A 193 0.23 8.83 -14.48
N ASP A 194 -0.18 10.07 -14.16
CA ASP A 194 -0.90 10.37 -12.93
C ASP A 194 -2.23 9.59 -12.85
N ALA A 195 -2.99 9.55 -13.95
CA ALA A 195 -4.31 8.94 -13.96
C ALA A 195 -4.25 7.41 -14.16
N ALA A 196 -3.57 6.96 -15.22
CA ALA A 196 -3.61 5.56 -15.64
C ALA A 196 -2.60 4.66 -14.92
N LEU A 197 -1.60 5.23 -14.24
CA LEU A 197 -0.69 4.47 -13.37
C LEU A 197 -0.92 4.81 -11.89
N VAL A 198 -0.64 6.06 -11.49
CA VAL A 198 -0.54 6.42 -10.06
C VAL A 198 -1.90 6.33 -9.36
N HIS A 199 -2.93 6.98 -9.92
CA HIS A 199 -4.27 6.97 -9.38
C HIS A 199 -4.94 5.60 -9.52
N ALA A 200 -4.91 5.01 -10.72
CA ALA A 200 -5.55 3.72 -10.99
C ALA A 200 -5.02 2.57 -10.10
N HIS A 201 -3.76 2.62 -9.70
CA HIS A 201 -3.12 1.58 -8.89
C HIS A 201 -2.80 2.01 -7.45
N TYR A 202 -3.33 3.15 -6.99
CA TYR A 202 -3.15 3.65 -5.63
C TYR A 202 -1.68 3.80 -5.21
N PHE A 203 -0.82 4.28 -6.11
CA PHE A 203 0.61 4.40 -5.80
C PHE A 203 0.84 5.43 -4.67
N SER A 204 1.62 5.00 -3.70
CA SER A 204 2.22 5.84 -2.68
C SER A 204 3.52 6.47 -3.16
N ARG A 205 4.11 7.38 -2.36
CA ARG A 205 5.44 7.92 -2.66
C ARG A 205 6.50 6.82 -2.68
N LYS A 206 6.43 5.88 -1.74
CA LYS A 206 7.35 4.74 -1.67
C LYS A 206 7.20 3.74 -2.79
N ASP A 207 6.00 3.62 -3.38
CA ASP A 207 5.81 2.82 -4.59
C ASP A 207 6.52 3.44 -5.78
N ILE A 208 6.39 4.76 -5.91
CA ILE A 208 7.07 5.54 -6.95
C ILE A 208 8.59 5.44 -6.78
N ASP A 209 9.12 5.62 -5.57
CA ASP A 209 10.55 5.47 -5.29
C ASP A 209 11.08 4.09 -5.72
N ALA A 210 10.33 3.01 -5.48
CA ALA A 210 10.69 1.67 -5.91
C ALA A 210 10.70 1.54 -7.44
N CYS A 211 9.71 2.13 -8.11
CA CYS A 211 9.58 2.16 -9.57
C CYS A 211 10.64 3.02 -10.27
N LEU A 212 11.16 4.07 -9.62
CA LEU A 212 12.28 4.86 -10.16
C LEU A 212 13.55 4.02 -10.33
N GLY A 213 13.69 2.94 -9.56
CA GLY A 213 14.78 1.95 -9.70
C GLY A 213 14.53 0.85 -10.73
N PHE A 214 13.47 0.92 -11.53
CA PHE A 214 13.15 -0.08 -12.55
C PHE A 214 14.20 -0.14 -13.67
N ASP A 215 14.59 -1.35 -14.07
CA ASP A 215 15.53 -1.57 -15.16
C ASP A 215 14.84 -1.52 -16.53
N ILE A 216 14.83 -0.33 -17.12
CA ILE A 216 14.24 -0.08 -18.45
C ILE A 216 14.96 -0.84 -19.58
N SER A 217 16.19 -1.33 -19.37
CA SER A 217 16.92 -2.10 -20.39
C SER A 217 16.28 -3.45 -20.69
N THR A 218 15.36 -3.93 -19.85
CA THR A 218 14.53 -5.11 -20.10
C THR A 218 13.71 -5.03 -21.41
N PHE A 219 13.49 -3.82 -21.93
CA PHE A 219 12.80 -3.60 -23.20
C PHE A 219 13.72 -3.52 -24.43
N ASP A 220 15.03 -3.66 -24.27
CA ASP A 220 15.97 -3.51 -25.37
C ASP A 220 15.76 -4.52 -26.49
N GLY A 221 15.92 -4.04 -27.73
CA GLY A 221 15.72 -4.84 -28.94
C GLY A 221 14.27 -4.96 -29.40
N ARG A 222 13.30 -4.41 -28.67
CA ARG A 222 11.91 -4.31 -29.13
C ARG A 222 11.72 -3.13 -30.09
N ALA A 223 10.74 -3.24 -30.98
CA ALA A 223 10.42 -2.19 -31.95
C ALA A 223 9.89 -0.90 -31.29
N ASP A 224 9.19 -1.04 -30.16
CA ASP A 224 8.59 0.02 -29.36
C ASP A 224 9.52 0.54 -28.23
N SER A 225 10.75 0.06 -28.16
CA SER A 225 11.69 0.37 -27.07
C SER A 225 12.00 1.86 -26.92
N ALA A 226 12.02 2.63 -28.02
CA ALA A 226 12.22 4.07 -27.97
C ALA A 226 11.07 4.80 -27.27
N SER A 227 9.83 4.51 -27.67
CA SER A 227 8.64 5.13 -27.09
C SER A 227 8.44 4.75 -25.62
N ILE A 228 8.71 3.47 -25.27
CA ILE A 228 8.69 2.99 -23.88
C ILE A 228 9.69 3.78 -23.02
N ARG A 229 10.91 4.02 -23.54
CA ARG A 229 11.92 4.81 -22.85
C ARG A 229 11.49 6.27 -22.67
N GLU A 230 10.92 6.89 -23.69
CA GLU A 230 10.40 8.27 -23.59
C GLU A 230 9.31 8.40 -22.50
N LEU A 231 8.38 7.44 -22.42
CA LEU A 231 7.35 7.43 -21.37
C LEU A 231 7.94 7.20 -19.98
N PHE A 232 8.94 6.31 -19.86
CA PHE A 232 9.63 6.09 -18.58
C PHE A 232 10.47 7.31 -18.16
N ASP A 233 11.12 8.00 -19.10
CA ASP A 233 11.84 9.25 -18.83
C ASP A 233 10.86 10.33 -18.35
N ALA A 234 9.66 10.42 -18.95
CA ALA A 234 8.61 11.31 -18.46
C ALA A 234 8.13 10.95 -17.04
N PHE A 235 8.03 9.65 -16.71
CA PHE A 235 7.76 9.20 -15.34
C PHE A 235 8.88 9.63 -14.37
N GLN A 236 10.14 9.46 -14.76
CA GLN A 236 11.27 9.89 -13.95
C GLN A 236 11.28 11.41 -13.74
N GLU A 237 11.08 12.19 -14.80
CA GLU A 237 11.04 13.66 -14.71
C GLU A 237 9.88 14.15 -13.82
N ALA A 238 8.71 13.51 -13.91
CA ALA A 238 7.54 13.91 -13.12
C ALA A 238 7.71 13.64 -11.62
N TYR A 239 8.53 12.65 -11.24
CA TYR A 239 8.52 12.09 -9.89
C TYR A 239 9.87 12.00 -9.19
N ARG A 240 10.99 12.13 -9.90
CA ARG A 240 12.29 12.28 -9.27
C ARG A 240 12.23 13.63 -8.54
N THR A 241 12.19 13.59 -7.20
CA THR A 241 12.41 14.80 -6.42
C THR A 241 13.83 15.24 -6.74
N ASP A 242 14.02 16.48 -7.19
CA ASP A 242 15.32 17.13 -7.08
C ASP A 242 15.76 16.91 -5.64
N ALA A 243 16.79 16.09 -5.45
CA ALA A 243 17.43 15.97 -4.15
C ALA A 243 17.86 17.40 -3.80
N GLU A 244 17.29 17.96 -2.74
CA GLU A 244 17.68 19.27 -2.23
C GLU A 244 19.21 19.35 -2.17
N ASP A 245 19.75 20.37 -2.86
CA ASP A 245 21.13 20.87 -2.72
C ASP A 245 21.44 21.24 -1.26
#